data_AF-A0A955P0A3-F1
#
_entry.id   AF-A0A955P0A3-F1
#
_cell.length_a   1.000
_cell.length_b   1.000
_cell.length_c   1.000
_cell.angle_alpha   90.00
_cell.angle_beta   90.00
_cell.angle_gamma   90.00
#
_symmetry.space_group_name_H-M   'P 1'
#
loop_
_entity.id
_entity.type
_entity.pdbx_description
1 polymer ?
#
loop_
_entity_poly.entity_id
_entity_poly.type
_entity_poly.pdbx_seq_one_letter_code
_entity_poly.pdbx_strand_id
1 'polypeptide(L)'
;MFRTLAFGFSLAFAFQLSILNGSWAGFSLDQARLLSRGGEIPTAEQTAAEVLVEELKGRFNIDLKLLGEDAAEDLPLVVLAPQGTKRVGSVDVPIRDADEFPENRAEGFRIAMDNSGAQPRLFILGAGGRGMLFGVGYLLRNLQLLDREFPQGEIAEIESSAPMYEIRGHQIGYRARANSWDAWTPEQMETYFREMALFGSNCIENIPFQDEDYSPHMKLPREEMNLLYGEICDKYDLDYWIWSPAEFPLDQENKRQELLDRHEKFFKECVRLDGVFFPGGDPGDNPPELVMPFLKDVAEILHKYHPEAGIWLSMQGFDREAVEWCFEYL
;
A
#
# COMPACT_ATOMS: atom_id res chain seq x y z
N MET A 1 -19.58 17.19 65.85
CA MET A 1 -18.55 17.91 65.07
C MET A 1 -17.60 16.86 64.53
N PHE A 2 -17.45 16.52 63.27
CA PHE A 2 -18.04 16.92 61.99
C PHE A 2 -18.27 15.61 61.20
N ARG A 3 -19.41 15.50 60.51
CA ARG A 3 -19.67 14.45 59.51
C ARG A 3 -19.06 14.94 58.20
N THR A 4 -18.25 14.12 57.54
CA THR A 4 -17.84 14.34 56.15
C THR A 4 -18.54 13.29 55.30
N LEU A 5 -19.56 13.70 54.54
CA LEU A 5 -20.15 12.90 53.47
C LEU A 5 -19.19 12.92 52.28
N ALA A 6 -18.73 11.74 51.85
CA ALA A 6 -18.15 11.55 50.53
C ALA A 6 -19.26 10.98 49.62
N PHE A 7 -19.84 11.83 48.78
CA PHE A 7 -20.70 11.42 47.68
C PHE A 7 -19.79 10.94 46.53
N GLY A 8 -19.72 9.62 46.34
CA GLY A 8 -19.15 9.04 45.12
C GLY A 8 -20.17 9.11 44.00
N PHE A 9 -20.00 10.04 43.06
CA PHE A 9 -20.70 10.00 41.77
C PHE A 9 -19.95 9.04 40.85
N SER A 10 -20.45 7.80 40.72
CA SER A 10 -20.08 6.94 39.60
C SER A 10 -20.83 7.41 38.37
N LEU A 11 -20.19 8.20 37.51
CA LEU A 11 -20.65 8.39 36.13
C LEU A 11 -20.38 7.08 35.37
N ALA A 12 -21.39 6.24 35.24
CA ALA A 12 -21.38 5.17 34.27
C ALA A 12 -21.63 5.81 32.88
N PHE A 13 -20.57 6.03 32.11
CA PHE A 13 -20.70 6.27 30.68
C PHE A 13 -21.11 4.93 30.03
N ALA A 14 -22.41 4.73 29.87
CA ALA A 14 -22.92 3.71 28.97
C ALA A 14 -22.66 4.20 27.54
N PHE A 15 -21.54 3.78 26.95
CA PHE A 15 -21.43 3.77 25.49
C PHE A 15 -22.49 2.79 24.98
N GLN A 16 -23.63 3.30 24.55
CA GLN A 16 -24.49 2.56 23.65
C GLN A 16 -23.68 2.38 22.36
N LEU A 17 -23.12 1.18 22.15
CA LEU A 17 -22.83 0.72 20.81
C LEU A 17 -24.18 0.65 20.08
N SER A 18 -24.54 1.73 19.41
CA SER A 18 -25.51 1.65 18.33
C SER A 18 -24.92 0.68 17.32
N ILE A 19 -25.57 -0.47 17.15
CA ILE A 19 -25.31 -1.36 16.03
C ILE A 19 -25.62 -0.52 14.78
N LEU A 20 -24.56 -0.09 14.09
CA LEU A 20 -24.63 0.74 12.90
C LEU A 20 -25.21 -0.12 11.78
N ASN A 21 -26.52 -0.01 11.56
CA ASN A 21 -27.11 -0.49 10.32
C ASN A 21 -26.78 0.56 9.25
N GLY A 22 -25.68 0.37 8.52
CA GLY A 22 -25.38 1.21 7.36
C GLY A 22 -26.51 1.05 6.35
N SER A 23 -27.43 2.01 6.28
CA SER A 23 -28.57 2.00 5.35
C SER A 23 -28.55 3.27 4.50
N TRP A 24 -28.15 3.09 3.24
CA TRP A 24 -27.84 4.09 2.24
C TRP A 24 -29.02 4.14 1.26
N ALA A 25 -30.02 4.99 1.47
CA ALA A 25 -31.19 5.04 0.56
C ALA A 25 -31.80 3.65 0.22
N GLY A 26 -31.78 2.70 1.17
CA GLY A 26 -32.23 1.31 0.96
C GLY A 26 -31.13 0.30 0.62
N PHE A 27 -29.92 0.73 0.27
CA PHE A 27 -28.74 -0.13 0.14
C PHE A 27 -28.09 -0.35 1.51
N SER A 28 -27.87 -1.61 1.89
CA SER A 28 -27.15 -1.94 3.12
C SER A 28 -26.04 -2.92 2.82
N LEU A 29 -24.82 -2.60 3.25
CA LEU A 29 -23.65 -3.46 3.07
C LEU A 29 -23.82 -4.82 3.75
N ASP A 30 -24.61 -4.91 4.83
CA ASP A 30 -24.95 -6.16 5.51
C ASP A 30 -25.80 -7.11 4.65
N GLN A 31 -26.57 -6.55 3.72
CA GLN A 31 -27.42 -7.30 2.79
C GLN A 31 -26.76 -7.49 1.43
N ALA A 32 -25.70 -6.73 1.17
CA ALA A 32 -25.00 -6.76 -0.09
C ALA A 32 -24.11 -8.00 -0.26
N ARG A 33 -23.66 -8.19 -1.49
CA ARG A 33 -22.64 -9.19 -1.84
C ARG A 33 -21.57 -8.58 -2.70
N LEU A 34 -20.34 -9.05 -2.54
CA LEU A 34 -19.23 -8.61 -3.37
C LEU A 34 -19.24 -9.36 -4.69
N LEU A 35 -19.14 -8.63 -5.79
CA LEU A 35 -18.93 -9.15 -7.14
C LEU A 35 -17.62 -8.57 -7.67
N SER A 36 -16.69 -9.44 -8.00
CA SER A 36 -15.41 -9.07 -8.62
C SER A 36 -15.15 -9.96 -9.84
N ARG A 37 -14.13 -9.62 -10.64
CA ARG A 37 -13.79 -10.41 -11.83
C ARG A 37 -13.33 -11.81 -11.42
N GLY A 38 -13.88 -12.84 -12.06
CA GLY A 38 -13.42 -14.22 -11.91
C GLY A 38 -12.19 -14.53 -12.77
N GLY A 39 -11.64 -15.73 -12.61
CA GLY A 39 -10.52 -16.24 -13.40
C GLY A 39 -9.13 -15.81 -12.91
N GLU A 40 -8.15 -15.88 -13.81
CA GLU A 40 -6.79 -15.45 -13.54
C GLU A 40 -6.69 -13.92 -13.63
N ILE A 41 -6.64 -13.28 -12.47
CA ILE A 41 -6.56 -11.82 -12.32
C ILE A 41 -5.31 -11.44 -11.50
N PRO A 42 -4.76 -10.22 -11.68
CA PRO A 42 -3.59 -9.75 -10.92
C PRO A 42 -3.78 -9.88 -9.40
N THR A 43 -2.70 -10.23 -8.68
CA THR A 43 -2.68 -10.41 -7.21
C THR A 43 -3.24 -9.20 -6.47
N ALA A 44 -2.93 -7.99 -6.92
CA ALA A 44 -3.41 -6.76 -6.29
C ALA A 44 -4.94 -6.59 -6.39
N GLU A 45 -5.57 -7.08 -7.46
CA GLU A 45 -7.03 -7.06 -7.59
C GLU A 45 -7.70 -8.03 -6.63
N GLN A 46 -7.12 -9.23 -6.48
CA GLN A 46 -7.57 -10.22 -5.49
C GLN A 46 -7.42 -9.65 -4.08
N THR A 47 -6.27 -9.06 -3.78
CA THR A 47 -5.96 -8.44 -2.49
C THR A 47 -6.94 -7.31 -2.17
N ALA A 48 -7.30 -6.45 -3.13
CA ALA A 48 -8.29 -5.40 -2.89
C ALA A 48 -9.66 -5.98 -2.49
N ALA A 49 -10.10 -7.08 -3.11
CA ALA A 49 -11.33 -7.77 -2.76
C ALA A 49 -11.26 -8.40 -1.36
N GLU A 50 -10.17 -9.10 -1.07
CA GLU A 50 -9.93 -9.73 0.24
C GLU A 50 -9.91 -8.70 1.36
N VAL A 51 -9.15 -7.61 1.19
CA VAL A 51 -9.05 -6.52 2.16
C VAL A 51 -10.41 -5.89 2.41
N LEU A 52 -11.21 -5.64 1.38
CA LEU A 52 -12.56 -5.10 1.57
C LEU A 52 -13.40 -6.02 2.47
N VAL A 53 -13.40 -7.33 2.21
CA VAL A 53 -14.16 -8.31 2.99
C VAL A 53 -13.64 -8.41 4.43
N GLU A 54 -12.32 -8.54 4.60
CA GLU A 54 -11.67 -8.67 5.90
C GLU A 54 -11.90 -7.43 6.77
N GLU A 55 -11.73 -6.23 6.23
CA GLU A 55 -11.85 -4.99 6.98
C GLU A 55 -13.30 -4.64 7.32
N LEU A 56 -14.24 -4.92 6.41
CA LEU A 56 -15.67 -4.83 6.70
C LEU A 56 -16.06 -5.77 7.84
N LYS A 57 -15.56 -7.00 7.82
CA LYS A 57 -15.84 -7.96 8.88
C LYS A 57 -15.17 -7.58 10.19
N GLY A 58 -13.88 -7.24 10.16
CA GLY A 58 -13.07 -6.98 11.34
C GLY A 58 -13.42 -5.68 12.06
N ARG A 59 -13.70 -4.60 11.32
CA ARG A 59 -13.95 -3.27 11.90
C ARG A 59 -15.42 -2.96 12.10
N PHE A 60 -16.28 -3.51 11.23
CA PHE A 60 -17.70 -3.14 11.19
C PHE A 60 -18.64 -4.32 11.43
N ASN A 61 -18.12 -5.55 11.57
CA ASN A 61 -18.89 -6.78 11.70
C ASN A 61 -19.87 -7.05 10.53
N ILE A 62 -19.58 -6.48 9.36
CA ILE A 62 -20.34 -6.67 8.13
C ILE A 62 -19.81 -7.92 7.41
N ASP A 63 -20.68 -8.91 7.16
CA ASP A 63 -20.32 -10.16 6.46
C ASP A 63 -20.58 -10.04 4.95
N LEU A 64 -19.68 -9.31 4.26
CA LEU A 64 -19.75 -9.13 2.81
C LEU A 64 -19.21 -10.36 2.08
N LYS A 65 -20.10 -11.23 1.61
CA LYS A 65 -19.70 -12.47 0.93
C LYS A 65 -19.42 -12.24 -0.54
N LEU A 66 -18.31 -12.79 -1.03
CA LEU A 66 -18.00 -12.89 -2.44
C LEU A 66 -19.02 -13.80 -3.15
N LEU A 67 -19.62 -13.31 -4.23
CA LEU A 67 -20.43 -14.09 -5.16
C LEU A 67 -19.54 -14.71 -6.23
N GLY A 68 -19.88 -15.95 -6.62
CA GLY A 68 -19.40 -16.51 -7.87
C GLY A 68 -20.02 -15.82 -9.09
N GLU A 69 -19.63 -16.24 -10.29
CA GLU A 69 -20.01 -15.59 -11.57
C GLU A 69 -21.53 -15.50 -11.81
N ASP A 70 -22.33 -16.35 -11.15
CA ASP A 70 -23.79 -16.35 -11.20
C ASP A 70 -24.39 -15.30 -10.23
N ALA A 71 -24.28 -14.02 -10.56
CA ALA A 71 -24.94 -12.96 -9.81
C ALA A 71 -26.46 -13.01 -10.03
N ALA A 72 -27.23 -13.32 -8.99
CA ALA A 72 -28.68 -13.15 -9.00
C ALA A 72 -29.03 -11.65 -8.99
N GLU A 73 -29.88 -11.21 -9.92
CA GLU A 73 -30.29 -9.81 -10.09
C GLU A 73 -31.05 -9.22 -8.87
N ASP A 74 -31.43 -10.07 -7.91
CA ASP A 74 -32.34 -9.74 -6.81
C ASP A 74 -31.65 -9.23 -5.53
N LEU A 75 -30.31 -9.16 -5.49
CA LEU A 75 -29.55 -8.72 -4.31
C LEU A 75 -28.82 -7.39 -4.53
N PRO A 76 -28.68 -6.54 -3.49
CA PRO A 76 -27.74 -5.42 -3.53
C PRO A 76 -26.31 -5.92 -3.76
N LEU A 77 -25.54 -5.23 -4.60
CA LEU A 77 -24.18 -5.64 -4.96
C LEU A 77 -23.16 -4.55 -4.65
N VAL A 78 -21.98 -4.98 -4.19
CA VAL A 78 -20.74 -4.20 -4.25
C VAL A 78 -19.92 -4.76 -5.40
N VAL A 79 -19.71 -3.99 -6.46
CA VAL A 79 -18.93 -4.39 -7.63
C VAL A 79 -17.55 -3.76 -7.53
N LEU A 80 -16.51 -4.59 -7.49
CA LEU A 80 -15.11 -4.18 -7.44
C LEU A 80 -14.41 -4.62 -8.72
N ALA A 81 -13.90 -3.67 -9.51
CA ALA A 81 -13.26 -3.99 -10.80
C ALA A 81 -12.25 -2.92 -11.25
N PRO A 82 -11.32 -3.28 -12.16
CA PRO A 82 -10.49 -2.29 -12.83
C PRO A 82 -11.31 -1.36 -13.71
N GLN A 83 -10.84 -0.11 -13.82
CA GLN A 83 -11.36 0.87 -14.76
C GLN A 83 -11.28 0.34 -16.20
N GLY A 84 -12.31 0.61 -17.00
CA GLY A 84 -12.46 0.07 -18.37
C GLY A 84 -13.09 -1.33 -18.45
N THR A 85 -13.31 -2.00 -17.31
CA THR A 85 -14.11 -3.24 -17.26
C THR A 85 -15.55 -2.93 -17.66
N LYS A 86 -16.03 -3.49 -18.77
CA LYS A 86 -17.39 -3.25 -19.27
C LYS A 86 -18.48 -3.96 -18.47
N ARG A 87 -18.15 -5.14 -17.96
CA ARG A 87 -19.09 -6.02 -17.28
C ARG A 87 -18.37 -6.92 -16.28
N VAL A 88 -18.99 -7.16 -15.14
CA VAL A 88 -18.58 -8.18 -14.15
C VAL A 88 -19.74 -9.14 -13.96
N GLY A 89 -19.57 -10.41 -14.31
CA GLY A 89 -20.69 -11.37 -14.37
C GLY A 89 -21.80 -10.88 -15.31
N SER A 90 -23.02 -10.71 -14.78
CA SER A 90 -24.18 -10.15 -15.50
C SER A 90 -24.32 -8.62 -15.36
N VAL A 91 -23.45 -7.96 -14.60
CA VAL A 91 -23.60 -6.55 -14.22
C VAL A 91 -22.77 -5.65 -15.13
N ASP A 92 -23.45 -4.77 -15.86
CA ASP A 92 -22.80 -3.69 -16.61
C ASP A 92 -22.18 -2.66 -15.66
N VAL A 93 -20.98 -2.21 -16.00
CA VAL A 93 -20.22 -1.24 -15.21
C VAL A 93 -20.40 0.16 -15.80
N PRO A 94 -20.70 1.18 -14.98
CA PRO A 94 -20.83 2.55 -15.46
C PRO A 94 -19.46 3.15 -15.79
N ILE A 95 -19.04 3.12 -17.05
CA ILE A 95 -17.74 3.63 -17.50
C ILE A 95 -17.83 5.12 -17.89
N ARG A 96 -16.75 5.87 -17.61
CA ARG A 96 -16.48 7.19 -18.16
C ARG A 96 -15.14 7.16 -18.89
N ASP A 97 -15.14 7.31 -20.21
CA ASP A 97 -13.97 7.06 -21.06
C ASP A 97 -13.01 8.25 -21.22
N ALA A 98 -13.30 9.42 -20.66
CA ALA A 98 -12.48 10.62 -20.86
C ALA A 98 -11.30 10.70 -19.88
N ASP A 99 -10.08 10.97 -20.37
CA ASP A 99 -8.85 11.06 -19.55
C ASP A 99 -8.89 12.13 -18.45
N GLU A 100 -9.80 13.11 -18.57
CA GLU A 100 -10.02 14.14 -17.55
C GLU A 100 -10.59 13.58 -16.23
N PHE A 101 -11.21 12.40 -16.28
CA PHE A 101 -11.77 11.78 -15.10
C PHE A 101 -10.65 11.19 -14.22
N PRO A 102 -10.62 11.51 -12.91
CA PRO A 102 -9.57 11.06 -12.02
C PRO A 102 -9.31 9.55 -12.05
N GLU A 103 -10.34 8.71 -12.12
CA GLU A 103 -10.20 7.25 -12.14
C GLU A 103 -9.49 6.69 -13.38
N ASN A 104 -9.33 7.48 -14.44
CA ASN A 104 -8.60 7.08 -15.64
C ASN A 104 -7.10 7.43 -15.56
N ARG A 105 -6.66 8.15 -14.51
CA ARG A 105 -5.25 8.42 -14.23
C ARG A 105 -4.64 7.27 -13.42
N ALA A 106 -3.31 7.15 -13.46
CA ALA A 106 -2.58 6.14 -12.70
C ALA A 106 -2.98 6.16 -11.21
N GLU A 107 -3.27 4.98 -10.67
CA GLU A 107 -3.70 4.76 -9.29
C GLU A 107 -4.99 5.52 -8.88
N GLY A 108 -5.74 6.05 -9.86
CA GLY A 108 -7.03 6.67 -9.64
C GLY A 108 -8.12 5.67 -9.28
N PHE A 109 -9.20 6.16 -8.67
CA PHE A 109 -10.37 5.36 -8.36
C PHE A 109 -11.66 6.17 -8.44
N ARG A 110 -12.78 5.46 -8.56
CA ARG A 110 -14.14 5.99 -8.51
C ARG A 110 -15.03 5.11 -7.66
N ILE A 111 -15.88 5.75 -6.87
CA ILE A 111 -16.96 5.13 -6.12
C ILE A 111 -18.28 5.75 -6.58
N ALA A 112 -19.20 4.92 -7.03
CA ALA A 112 -20.51 5.38 -7.51
C ALA A 112 -21.60 4.38 -7.14
N MET A 113 -22.82 4.87 -6.92
CA MET A 113 -24.01 4.05 -6.69
C MET A 113 -24.91 4.09 -7.93
N ASP A 114 -25.25 2.95 -8.50
CA ASP A 114 -26.29 2.82 -9.54
C ASP A 114 -27.63 2.45 -8.87
N ASN A 115 -28.62 3.32 -9.04
CA ASN A 115 -29.98 3.20 -8.51
C ASN A 115 -31.02 2.92 -9.61
N SER A 116 -30.58 2.69 -10.85
CA SER A 116 -31.47 2.47 -12.01
C SER A 116 -32.14 1.09 -12.02
N GLY A 117 -31.52 0.13 -11.34
CA GLY A 117 -31.97 -1.27 -11.25
C GLY A 117 -33.00 -1.54 -10.16
N ALA A 118 -33.46 -2.80 -10.09
CA ALA A 118 -34.36 -3.25 -9.03
C ALA A 118 -33.72 -3.21 -7.63
N GLN A 119 -32.39 -3.40 -7.57
CA GLN A 119 -31.58 -3.25 -6.37
C GLN A 119 -30.42 -2.28 -6.63
N PRO A 120 -30.07 -1.44 -5.65
CA PRO A 120 -28.92 -0.54 -5.77
C PRO A 120 -27.59 -1.32 -5.84
N ARG A 121 -26.63 -0.77 -6.60
CA ARG A 121 -25.30 -1.36 -6.81
C ARG A 121 -24.20 -0.34 -6.53
N LEU A 122 -23.32 -0.64 -5.58
CA LEU A 122 -22.15 0.16 -5.26
C LEU A 122 -20.98 -0.29 -6.14
N PHE A 123 -20.44 0.59 -6.97
CA PHE A 123 -19.24 0.34 -7.77
C PHE A 123 -18.02 0.95 -7.08
N ILE A 124 -16.94 0.19 -7.01
CA ILE A 124 -15.59 0.63 -6.67
C ILE A 124 -14.71 0.27 -7.87
N LEU A 125 -14.32 1.28 -8.63
CA LEU A 125 -13.53 1.14 -9.85
C LEU A 125 -12.15 1.74 -9.63
N GLY A 126 -11.09 1.07 -10.08
CA GLY A 126 -9.73 1.56 -9.89
C GLY A 126 -8.84 1.37 -11.11
N ALA A 127 -7.90 2.28 -11.33
CA ALA A 127 -6.83 2.12 -12.31
C ALA A 127 -5.88 1.00 -11.84
N GLY A 128 -6.16 -0.23 -12.27
CA GLY A 128 -5.48 -1.44 -11.81
C GLY A 128 -5.82 -1.82 -10.36
N GLY A 129 -5.13 -2.85 -9.84
CA GLY A 129 -5.35 -3.35 -8.48
C GLY A 129 -5.02 -2.32 -7.39
N ARG A 130 -3.98 -1.52 -7.57
CA ARG A 130 -3.60 -0.45 -6.63
C ARG A 130 -4.66 0.63 -6.51
N GLY A 131 -5.21 1.11 -7.64
CA GLY A 131 -6.34 2.04 -7.64
C GLY A 131 -7.58 1.44 -6.96
N MET A 132 -7.86 0.15 -7.18
CA MET A 132 -8.96 -0.55 -6.50
C MET A 132 -8.77 -0.56 -4.98
N LEU A 133 -7.55 -0.86 -4.51
CA LEU A 133 -7.21 -0.86 -3.09
C LEU A 133 -7.37 0.54 -2.47
N PHE A 134 -7.02 1.61 -3.18
CA PHE A 134 -7.23 2.99 -2.73
C PHE A 134 -8.71 3.36 -2.65
N GLY A 135 -9.52 2.90 -3.61
CA GLY A 135 -10.98 3.04 -3.55
C GLY A 135 -11.59 2.29 -2.36
N VAL A 136 -11.13 1.06 -2.09
CA VAL A 136 -11.50 0.29 -0.89
C VAL A 136 -11.12 1.05 0.38
N GLY A 137 -9.90 1.58 0.47
CA GLY A 137 -9.45 2.38 1.60
C GLY A 137 -10.29 3.64 1.79
N TYR A 138 -10.60 4.36 0.71
CA TYR A 138 -11.48 5.53 0.79
C TYR A 138 -12.86 5.15 1.35
N LEU A 139 -13.48 4.08 0.84
CA LEU A 139 -14.76 3.61 1.34
C LEU A 139 -14.66 3.34 2.84
N LEU A 140 -13.72 2.49 3.26
CA LEU A 140 -13.56 2.06 4.65
C LEU A 140 -13.37 3.23 5.62
N ARG A 141 -12.57 4.23 5.26
CA ARG A 141 -12.36 5.44 6.08
C ARG A 141 -13.60 6.32 6.19
N ASN A 142 -14.44 6.31 5.15
CA ASN A 142 -15.60 7.19 5.05
C ASN A 142 -16.93 6.48 5.36
N LEU A 143 -16.95 5.17 5.65
CA LEU A 143 -18.17 4.42 5.94
C LEU A 143 -19.08 5.10 6.97
N GLN A 144 -18.51 5.67 8.04
CA GLN A 144 -19.27 6.39 9.09
C GLN A 144 -19.75 7.78 8.65
N LEU A 145 -19.13 8.39 7.64
CA LEU A 145 -19.49 9.70 7.10
C LEU A 145 -20.48 9.60 5.95
N LEU A 146 -20.54 8.44 5.29
CA LEU A 146 -21.39 8.14 4.15
C LEU A 146 -22.85 7.83 4.54
N ASP A 147 -23.18 7.79 5.85
CA ASP A 147 -24.57 7.85 6.34
C ASP A 147 -25.26 9.22 6.09
N ARG A 148 -24.63 10.12 5.33
CA ARG A 148 -25.15 11.44 4.98
C ARG A 148 -25.61 11.45 3.52
N GLU A 149 -26.84 11.93 3.34
CA GLU A 149 -27.60 12.05 2.08
C GLU A 149 -26.78 11.85 0.79
N PHE A 150 -27.05 10.73 0.09
CA PHE A 150 -26.42 10.44 -1.19
C PHE A 150 -26.82 11.46 -2.26
N PRO A 151 -25.91 11.78 -3.19
CA PRO A 151 -26.28 12.49 -4.40
C PRO A 151 -27.44 11.76 -5.10
N GLN A 152 -28.42 12.52 -5.56
CA GLN A 152 -29.57 11.98 -6.28
C GLN A 152 -29.22 11.76 -7.76
N GLY A 153 -29.72 10.69 -8.35
CA GLY A 153 -29.51 10.35 -9.77
C GLY A 153 -29.63 8.85 -10.04
N GLU A 154 -29.75 8.49 -11.33
CA GLU A 154 -29.64 7.09 -11.77
C GLU A 154 -28.27 6.52 -11.39
N ILE A 155 -27.20 7.29 -11.62
CA ILE A 155 -25.87 7.02 -11.10
C ILE A 155 -25.49 8.18 -10.19
N ALA A 156 -25.29 7.89 -8.91
CA ALA A 156 -24.86 8.84 -7.89
C ALA A 156 -23.35 8.73 -7.66
N GLU A 157 -22.61 9.78 -8.01
CA GLU A 157 -21.16 9.86 -7.79
C GLU A 157 -20.86 10.08 -6.30
N ILE A 158 -20.16 9.15 -5.67
CA ILE A 158 -19.74 9.28 -4.27
C ILE A 158 -18.37 9.96 -4.22
N GLU A 159 -17.41 9.44 -4.99
CA GLU A 159 -16.06 10.00 -5.08
C GLU A 159 -15.40 9.60 -6.40
N SER A 160 -14.53 10.46 -6.91
CA SER A 160 -13.59 10.12 -7.98
C SER A 160 -12.30 10.91 -7.76
N SER A 161 -11.20 10.20 -7.56
CA SER A 161 -9.93 10.81 -7.15
C SER A 161 -8.73 10.08 -7.73
N ALA A 162 -7.61 10.80 -7.82
CA ALA A 162 -6.32 10.23 -8.19
C ALA A 162 -5.22 11.01 -7.45
N PRO A 163 -4.08 10.37 -7.15
CA PRO A 163 -2.99 11.03 -6.46
C PRO A 163 -2.40 12.18 -7.28
N MET A 164 -1.92 13.20 -6.57
CA MET A 164 -1.22 14.35 -7.16
C MET A 164 0.27 14.06 -7.38
N TYR A 165 0.86 13.21 -6.55
CA TYR A 165 2.29 12.88 -6.56
C TYR A 165 2.46 11.40 -6.82
N GLU A 166 3.39 11.03 -7.70
CA GLU A 166 3.63 9.64 -8.09
C GLU A 166 4.26 8.80 -6.99
N ILE A 167 5.06 9.39 -6.09
CA ILE A 167 5.76 8.68 -5.02
C ILE A 167 5.21 9.12 -3.66
N ARG A 168 4.66 8.18 -2.90
CA ARG A 168 4.02 8.42 -1.59
C ARG A 168 4.35 7.27 -0.66
N GLY A 169 5.51 7.33 -0.01
CA GLY A 169 6.02 6.21 0.77
C GLY A 169 6.69 6.55 2.08
N HIS A 170 7.10 5.49 2.76
CA HIS A 170 7.77 5.54 4.06
C HIS A 170 9.03 4.70 4.04
N GLN A 171 10.08 5.20 4.69
CA GLN A 171 11.26 4.40 5.02
C GLN A 171 11.01 3.62 6.31
N ILE A 172 11.10 2.30 6.24
CA ILE A 172 10.86 1.37 7.34
C ILE A 172 12.03 0.39 7.39
N GLY A 173 12.93 0.58 8.35
CA GLY A 173 14.03 -0.35 8.59
C GLY A 173 13.72 -1.28 9.77
N TYR A 174 13.76 -2.59 9.56
CA TYR A 174 13.72 -3.57 10.64
C TYR A 174 15.10 -3.69 11.31
N ARG A 175 15.39 -2.75 12.21
CA ARG A 175 16.71 -2.57 12.85
C ARG A 175 16.58 -2.22 14.32
N ALA A 176 17.62 -2.52 15.11
CA ALA A 176 17.67 -2.22 16.55
C ALA A 176 17.65 -0.72 16.90
N ARG A 177 17.67 0.17 15.89
CA ARG A 177 17.50 1.62 16.04
C ARG A 177 16.03 2.06 16.10
N ALA A 178 15.11 1.22 15.63
CA ALA A 178 13.69 1.48 15.80
C ALA A 178 13.31 1.24 17.27
N ASN A 179 12.43 2.07 17.83
CA ASN A 179 11.86 1.87 19.17
C ASN A 179 10.42 1.32 19.07
N SER A 180 10.11 0.57 18.02
CA SER A 180 8.73 0.23 17.63
C SER A 180 8.66 -1.05 16.80
N TRP A 181 8.82 -0.93 15.48
CA TRP A 181 8.54 -1.98 14.52
C TRP A 181 9.61 -3.06 14.43
N ASP A 182 10.75 -2.87 15.10
CA ASP A 182 11.70 -3.95 15.38
C ASP A 182 11.09 -5.05 16.27
N ALA A 183 10.07 -4.72 17.07
CA ALA A 183 9.35 -5.66 17.92
C ALA A 183 8.10 -6.28 17.26
N TRP A 184 7.78 -5.94 16.01
CA TRP A 184 6.56 -6.40 15.35
C TRP A 184 6.71 -7.82 14.76
N THR A 185 5.62 -8.58 14.80
CA THR A 185 5.50 -9.86 14.08
C THR A 185 5.28 -9.63 12.58
N PRO A 186 5.47 -10.66 11.73
CA PRO A 186 5.09 -10.61 10.32
C PRO A 186 3.68 -10.06 10.07
N GLU A 187 2.70 -10.52 10.85
CA GLU A 187 1.29 -10.14 10.70
C GLU A 187 1.06 -8.68 11.07
N GLN A 188 1.75 -8.17 12.10
CA GLN A 188 1.69 -6.76 12.48
C GLN A 188 2.32 -5.86 11.42
N MET A 189 3.41 -6.32 10.81
CA MET A 189 4.06 -5.59 9.72
C MET A 189 3.17 -5.54 8.47
N GLU A 190 2.58 -6.68 8.11
CA GLU A 190 1.63 -6.79 6.99
C GLU A 190 0.43 -5.86 7.20
N THR A 191 -0.13 -5.85 8.42
CA THR A 191 -1.21 -4.93 8.79
C THR A 191 -0.77 -3.47 8.64
N TYR A 192 0.46 -3.13 9.03
CA TYR A 192 0.96 -1.75 8.90
C TYR A 192 1.07 -1.32 7.43
N PHE A 193 1.55 -2.20 6.55
CA PHE A 193 1.68 -1.92 5.12
C PHE A 193 0.31 -1.81 4.46
N ARG A 194 -0.62 -2.70 4.83
CA ARG A 194 -2.03 -2.61 4.44
C ARG A 194 -2.62 -1.26 4.82
N GLU A 195 -2.45 -0.80 6.05
CA GLU A 195 -2.99 0.47 6.52
C GLU A 195 -2.43 1.66 5.72
N MET A 196 -1.12 1.68 5.46
CA MET A 196 -0.52 2.70 4.60
C MET A 196 -1.12 2.68 3.19
N ALA A 197 -1.28 1.49 2.60
CA ALA A 197 -1.90 1.33 1.29
C ALA A 197 -3.36 1.81 1.28
N LEU A 198 -4.15 1.48 2.32
CA LEU A 198 -5.51 1.98 2.44
C LEU A 198 -5.52 3.52 2.42
N PHE A 199 -4.59 4.18 3.11
CA PHE A 199 -4.46 5.64 3.10
C PHE A 199 -3.87 6.25 1.82
N GLY A 200 -3.49 5.43 0.83
CA GLY A 200 -3.02 5.89 -0.48
C GLY A 200 -1.50 5.94 -0.64
N SER A 201 -0.73 5.44 0.33
CA SER A 201 0.71 5.23 0.15
C SER A 201 0.93 4.11 -0.87
N ASN A 202 1.94 4.25 -1.72
CA ASN A 202 2.21 3.31 -2.80
C ASN A 202 3.61 2.69 -2.78
N CYS A 203 4.43 3.03 -1.79
CA CYS A 203 5.79 2.51 -1.77
C CYS A 203 6.44 2.47 -0.40
N ILE A 204 7.46 1.61 -0.26
CA ILE A 204 8.21 1.35 0.96
C ILE A 204 9.70 1.32 0.65
N GLU A 205 10.48 2.04 1.44
CA GLU A 205 11.94 1.96 1.45
C GLU A 205 12.41 1.13 2.64
N ASN A 206 13.15 0.05 2.42
CA ASN A 206 13.77 -0.73 3.50
C ASN A 206 15.26 -0.38 3.68
N ILE A 207 15.82 -0.76 4.83
CA ILE A 207 17.25 -0.60 5.18
C ILE A 207 17.79 -1.99 5.52
N PRO A 208 18.06 -2.86 4.54
CA PRO A 208 18.43 -4.24 4.84
C PRO A 208 19.88 -4.40 5.28
N PHE A 209 20.77 -3.46 4.93
CA PHE A 209 22.21 -3.70 5.00
C PHE A 209 22.97 -3.00 6.13
N GLN A 210 22.50 -1.86 6.60
CA GLN A 210 23.19 -1.06 7.61
C GLN A 210 23.05 -1.64 9.03
N ASP A 211 24.06 -1.48 9.89
CA ASP A 211 24.10 -2.03 11.25
C ASP A 211 24.12 -3.59 11.28
N GLU A 212 24.79 -4.16 12.28
CA GLU A 212 24.70 -5.60 12.63
C GLU A 212 24.02 -5.82 13.99
N ASP A 213 23.53 -4.73 14.60
CA ASP A 213 22.96 -4.73 15.94
C ASP A 213 21.67 -5.58 16.01
N TYR A 214 21.65 -6.51 16.96
CA TYR A 214 20.48 -7.33 17.29
C TYR A 214 19.63 -6.67 18.38
N SER A 215 18.33 -6.54 18.14
CA SER A 215 17.37 -6.15 19.18
C SER A 215 16.78 -7.39 19.84
N PRO A 216 16.79 -7.51 21.18
CA PRO A 216 16.19 -8.65 21.88
C PRO A 216 14.66 -8.73 21.71
N HIS A 217 14.04 -7.70 21.13
CA HIS A 217 12.60 -7.67 20.87
C HIS A 217 12.20 -8.24 19.51
N MET A 218 13.18 -8.44 18.60
CA MET A 218 12.95 -8.98 17.26
C MET A 218 12.22 -10.30 17.29
N LYS A 219 11.24 -10.43 16.39
CA LYS A 219 10.36 -11.60 16.23
C LYS A 219 10.86 -12.56 15.15
N LEU A 220 11.61 -12.02 14.19
CA LEU A 220 12.29 -12.78 13.15
C LEU A 220 13.75 -12.33 13.03
N PRO A 221 14.64 -13.18 12.50
CA PRO A 221 15.92 -12.73 11.97
C PRO A 221 15.71 -11.60 10.96
N ARG A 222 16.61 -10.63 10.99
CA ARG A 222 16.50 -9.43 10.15
C ARG A 222 16.46 -9.76 8.66
N GLU A 223 17.28 -10.73 8.21
CA GLU A 223 17.28 -11.19 6.82
C GLU A 223 15.90 -11.70 6.39
N GLU A 224 15.25 -12.53 7.23
CA GLU A 224 13.92 -13.08 6.95
C GLU A 224 12.85 -11.99 6.87
N MET A 225 12.86 -11.03 7.82
CA MET A 225 11.91 -9.91 7.78
C MET A 225 12.11 -9.01 6.55
N ASN A 226 13.35 -8.78 6.12
CA ASN A 226 13.63 -7.95 4.94
C ASN A 226 13.15 -8.60 3.63
N LEU A 227 13.17 -9.93 3.54
CA LEU A 227 12.59 -10.66 2.40
C LEU A 227 11.06 -10.60 2.45
N LEU A 228 10.47 -10.76 3.64
CA LEU A 228 9.03 -10.64 3.85
C LEU A 228 8.49 -9.26 3.43
N TYR A 229 9.25 -8.18 3.59
CA TYR A 229 8.81 -6.86 3.13
C TYR A 229 8.54 -6.84 1.62
N GLY A 230 9.37 -7.51 0.82
CA GLY A 230 9.16 -7.66 -0.62
C GLY A 230 7.90 -8.46 -0.94
N GLU A 231 7.63 -9.54 -0.19
CA GLU A 231 6.41 -10.34 -0.34
C GLU A 231 5.14 -9.55 0.02
N ILE A 232 5.17 -8.77 1.10
CA ILE A 232 4.06 -7.89 1.49
C ILE A 232 3.85 -6.82 0.41
N CYS A 233 4.91 -6.19 -0.07
CA CYS A 233 4.82 -5.18 -1.12
C CYS A 233 4.27 -5.76 -2.44
N ASP A 234 4.67 -6.98 -2.81
CA ASP A 234 4.11 -7.69 -3.97
C ASP A 234 2.60 -7.93 -3.84
N LYS A 235 2.16 -8.41 -2.67
CA LYS A 235 0.74 -8.67 -2.38
C LYS A 235 -0.12 -7.42 -2.55
N TYR A 236 0.31 -6.28 -2.02
CA TYR A 236 -0.44 -5.03 -2.04
C TYR A 236 -0.17 -4.16 -3.28
N ASP A 237 0.71 -4.61 -4.17
CA ASP A 237 1.28 -3.80 -5.24
C ASP A 237 1.78 -2.44 -4.73
N LEU A 238 2.72 -2.47 -3.78
CA LEU A 238 3.49 -1.33 -3.33
C LEU A 238 4.89 -1.40 -3.93
N ASP A 239 5.39 -0.28 -4.46
CA ASP A 239 6.75 -0.23 -4.95
C ASP A 239 7.73 -0.39 -3.77
N TYR A 240 8.75 -1.23 -3.95
CA TYR A 240 9.68 -1.60 -2.90
C TYR A 240 11.10 -1.32 -3.32
N TRP A 241 11.84 -0.56 -2.53
CA TRP A 241 13.26 -0.37 -2.75
C TRP A 241 14.06 -0.44 -1.46
N ILE A 242 15.38 -0.57 -1.61
CA ILE A 242 16.29 -0.63 -0.47
C ILE A 242 17.22 0.58 -0.46
N TRP A 243 17.38 1.18 0.72
CA TRP A 243 18.46 2.10 1.02
C TRP A 243 19.73 1.31 1.30
N SER A 244 20.75 1.51 0.47
CA SER A 244 21.98 0.71 0.47
C SER A 244 23.22 1.59 0.30
N PRO A 245 23.84 2.05 1.40
CA PRO A 245 25.06 2.84 1.36
C PRO A 245 26.31 1.97 1.22
N ALA A 246 27.42 2.60 0.83
CA ALA A 246 28.75 2.06 1.07
C ALA A 246 29.37 2.75 2.30
N GLU A 247 29.34 2.12 3.47
CA GLU A 247 29.90 2.65 4.73
C GLU A 247 31.45 2.60 4.79
N PHE A 248 32.10 2.46 3.63
CA PHE A 248 33.54 2.31 3.47
C PHE A 248 33.97 2.96 2.14
N PRO A 249 35.27 3.31 1.98
CA PRO A 249 35.80 3.79 0.71
C PRO A 249 35.69 2.73 -0.40
N LEU A 250 35.02 3.08 -1.50
CA LEU A 250 34.71 2.19 -2.62
C LEU A 250 35.94 1.71 -3.39
N ASP A 251 37.10 2.35 -3.21
CA ASP A 251 38.39 1.89 -3.74
C ASP A 251 38.97 0.68 -2.96
N GLN A 252 38.34 0.29 -1.85
CA GLN A 252 38.62 -0.97 -1.16
C GLN A 252 37.94 -2.13 -1.87
N GLU A 253 38.59 -2.64 -2.92
CA GLU A 253 38.05 -3.67 -3.83
C GLU A 253 37.45 -4.89 -3.12
N ASN A 254 38.04 -5.37 -2.03
CA ASN A 254 37.50 -6.52 -1.30
C ASN A 254 36.14 -6.20 -0.66
N LYS A 255 35.99 -5.03 -0.04
CA LYS A 255 34.71 -4.62 0.58
C LYS A 255 33.67 -4.26 -0.47
N ARG A 256 34.10 -3.63 -1.57
CA ARG A 256 33.25 -3.36 -2.72
C ARG A 256 32.66 -4.66 -3.26
N GLN A 257 33.49 -5.69 -3.43
CA GLN A 257 33.02 -7.01 -3.88
C GLN A 257 32.09 -7.67 -2.86
N GLU A 258 32.41 -7.63 -1.56
CA GLU A 258 31.53 -8.15 -0.50
C GLU A 258 30.14 -7.49 -0.52
N LEU A 259 30.08 -6.17 -0.74
CA LEU A 259 28.81 -5.45 -0.86
C LEU A 259 28.05 -5.84 -2.14
N LEU A 260 28.73 -6.03 -3.27
CA LEU A 260 28.09 -6.52 -4.51
C LEU A 260 27.54 -7.94 -4.34
N ASP A 261 28.28 -8.84 -3.68
CA ASP A 261 27.82 -10.20 -3.40
C ASP A 261 26.59 -10.19 -2.48
N ARG A 262 26.54 -9.28 -1.51
CA ARG A 262 25.38 -9.08 -0.62
C ARG A 262 24.16 -8.57 -1.39
N HIS A 263 24.34 -7.63 -2.31
CA HIS A 263 23.28 -7.20 -3.22
C HIS A 263 22.77 -8.37 -4.06
N GLU A 264 23.64 -9.14 -4.70
CA GLU A 264 23.24 -10.27 -5.55
C GLU A 264 22.44 -11.33 -4.77
N LYS A 265 22.89 -11.66 -3.55
CA LYS A 265 22.14 -12.58 -2.66
C LYS A 265 20.73 -12.04 -2.40
N PHE A 266 20.62 -10.78 -1.96
CA PHE A 266 19.33 -10.19 -1.62
C PHE A 266 18.40 -10.08 -2.84
N PHE A 267 18.91 -9.59 -3.98
CA PHE A 267 18.12 -9.42 -5.20
C PHE A 267 17.55 -10.74 -5.72
N LYS A 268 18.33 -11.82 -5.61
CA LYS A 268 17.91 -13.16 -6.01
C LYS A 268 16.80 -13.73 -5.12
N GLU A 269 16.83 -13.44 -3.84
CA GLU A 269 15.90 -13.99 -2.84
C GLU A 269 14.63 -13.13 -2.67
N CYS A 270 14.70 -11.83 -2.97
CA CYS A 270 13.59 -10.90 -2.81
C CYS A 270 12.58 -11.03 -3.96
N VAL A 271 11.30 -11.25 -3.64
CA VAL A 271 10.23 -11.47 -4.62
C VAL A 271 9.94 -10.23 -5.46
N ARG A 272 9.90 -9.05 -4.83
CA ARG A 272 9.69 -7.76 -5.48
C ARG A 272 10.79 -6.82 -5.07
N LEU A 273 11.40 -6.14 -6.03
CA LEU A 273 12.31 -5.03 -5.80
C LEU A 273 12.26 -4.09 -7.01
N ASP A 274 11.73 -2.90 -6.80
CA ASP A 274 11.55 -1.85 -7.82
C ASP A 274 12.72 -0.86 -7.84
N GLY A 275 13.60 -0.89 -6.84
CA GLY A 275 14.84 -0.14 -6.94
C GLY A 275 15.85 -0.29 -5.80
N VAL A 276 16.96 0.42 -5.97
CA VAL A 276 18.01 0.59 -4.97
C VAL A 276 18.33 2.06 -4.85
N PHE A 277 18.26 2.59 -3.64
CA PHE A 277 18.61 3.95 -3.30
C PHE A 277 20.00 3.99 -2.65
N PHE A 278 20.88 4.82 -3.21
CA PHE A 278 22.22 5.04 -2.70
C PHE A 278 22.37 6.49 -2.19
N PRO A 279 22.77 6.70 -0.92
CA PRO A 279 22.89 8.03 -0.32
C PRO A 279 24.25 8.69 -0.61
N GLY A 280 24.56 8.94 -1.88
CA GLY A 280 25.70 9.78 -2.31
C GLY A 280 26.99 9.61 -1.48
N GLY A 281 27.37 10.67 -0.77
CA GLY A 281 28.60 10.76 0.01
C GLY A 281 28.47 10.37 1.48
N ASP A 282 27.28 10.18 2.05
CA ASP A 282 27.14 9.87 3.48
C ASP A 282 26.16 8.72 3.73
N PRO A 283 26.59 7.62 4.36
CA PRO A 283 27.93 7.38 4.93
C PRO A 283 28.99 6.96 3.89
N GLY A 284 30.26 7.09 4.27
CA GLY A 284 31.42 6.55 3.54
C GLY A 284 32.31 7.58 2.85
N ASP A 285 31.84 8.82 2.71
CA ASP A 285 32.55 9.96 2.09
C ASP A 285 33.08 9.63 0.67
N ASN A 286 32.32 8.84 -0.09
CA ASN A 286 32.72 8.39 -1.42
C ASN A 286 32.50 9.48 -2.47
N PRO A 287 33.51 9.84 -3.28
CA PRO A 287 33.35 10.80 -4.35
C PRO A 287 32.54 10.20 -5.51
N PRO A 288 31.85 11.02 -6.32
CA PRO A 288 30.95 10.52 -7.35
C PRO A 288 31.66 9.71 -8.45
N GLU A 289 32.96 9.95 -8.67
CA GLU A 289 33.84 9.17 -9.55
C GLU A 289 33.94 7.69 -9.16
N LEU A 290 33.74 7.36 -7.88
CA LEU A 290 33.69 5.98 -7.40
C LEU A 290 32.24 5.47 -7.30
N VAL A 291 31.31 6.34 -6.91
CA VAL A 291 29.90 5.98 -6.75
C VAL A 291 29.26 5.58 -8.08
N MET A 292 29.43 6.36 -9.15
CA MET A 292 28.73 6.07 -10.42
C MET A 292 29.15 4.75 -11.07
N PRO A 293 30.45 4.40 -11.16
CA PRO A 293 30.85 3.07 -11.61
C PRO A 293 30.35 1.93 -10.70
N PHE A 294 30.32 2.15 -9.38
CA PHE A 294 29.75 1.16 -8.45
C PHE A 294 28.24 0.95 -8.70
N LEU A 295 27.48 2.02 -8.89
CA LEU A 295 26.05 1.92 -9.19
C LEU A 295 25.76 1.24 -10.52
N LYS A 296 26.65 1.38 -11.51
CA LYS A 296 26.56 0.61 -12.75
C LYS A 296 26.67 -0.89 -12.49
N ASP A 297 27.65 -1.32 -11.68
CA ASP A 297 27.80 -2.74 -11.33
C ASP A 297 26.60 -3.24 -10.52
N VAL A 298 26.07 -2.44 -9.59
CA VAL A 298 24.83 -2.77 -8.85
C VAL A 298 23.65 -2.94 -9.81
N ALA A 299 23.48 -2.04 -10.78
CA ALA A 299 22.41 -2.11 -11.77
C ALA A 299 22.51 -3.38 -12.63
N GLU A 300 23.72 -3.73 -13.09
CA GLU A 300 23.95 -4.96 -13.88
C GLU A 300 23.57 -6.23 -13.10
N ILE A 301 23.79 -6.26 -11.78
CA ILE A 301 23.35 -7.36 -10.92
C ILE A 301 21.84 -7.31 -10.70
N LEU A 302 21.29 -6.13 -10.38
CA LEU A 302 19.87 -5.90 -10.12
C LEU A 302 19.01 -6.39 -11.29
N HIS A 303 19.35 -6.01 -12.52
CA HIS A 303 18.59 -6.34 -13.72
C HIS A 303 18.64 -7.82 -14.12
N LYS A 304 19.51 -8.65 -13.51
CA LYS A 304 19.45 -10.12 -13.67
C LYS A 304 18.19 -10.72 -13.05
N TYR A 305 17.67 -10.08 -11.99
CA TYR A 305 16.56 -10.59 -11.18
C TYR A 305 15.32 -9.70 -11.26
N HIS A 306 15.53 -8.38 -11.35
CA HIS A 306 14.48 -7.35 -11.38
C HIS A 306 14.73 -6.38 -12.54
N PRO A 307 14.35 -6.75 -13.79
CA PRO A 307 14.78 -6.03 -15.00
C PRO A 307 14.24 -4.60 -15.12
N GLU A 308 13.11 -4.30 -14.49
CA GLU A 308 12.48 -2.97 -14.52
C GLU A 308 12.91 -2.08 -13.33
N ALA A 309 13.74 -2.60 -12.42
CA ALA A 309 14.10 -1.89 -11.20
C ALA A 309 15.08 -0.73 -11.47
N GLY A 310 14.89 0.39 -10.76
CA GLY A 310 15.69 1.59 -10.90
C GLY A 310 16.84 1.71 -9.90
N ILE A 311 17.81 2.57 -10.21
CA ILE A 311 18.81 3.05 -9.25
C ILE A 311 18.52 4.52 -8.95
N TRP A 312 18.39 4.85 -7.68
CA TRP A 312 18.18 6.22 -7.21
C TRP A 312 19.44 6.67 -6.47
N LEU A 313 19.93 7.86 -6.82
CA LEU A 313 21.10 8.46 -6.18
C LEU A 313 20.68 9.76 -5.50
N SER A 314 20.91 9.84 -4.19
CA SER A 314 20.82 11.11 -3.48
C SER A 314 22.13 11.88 -3.57
N MET A 315 22.01 13.21 -3.59
CA MET A 315 23.15 14.13 -3.50
C MET A 315 23.60 14.37 -2.05
N GLN A 316 23.16 13.53 -1.10
CA GLN A 316 23.52 13.64 0.30
C GLN A 316 25.04 13.65 0.47
N GLY A 317 25.57 14.58 1.27
CA GLY A 317 27.01 14.70 1.54
C GLY A 317 27.84 15.32 0.41
N PHE A 318 27.29 15.45 -0.81
CA PHE A 318 28.01 16.07 -1.92
C PHE A 318 28.01 17.59 -1.82
N ASP A 319 29.17 18.16 -2.13
CA ASP A 319 29.29 19.59 -2.39
C ASP A 319 28.84 19.92 -3.82
N ARG A 320 28.93 21.20 -4.19
CA ARG A 320 28.49 21.67 -5.49
C ARG A 320 29.25 20.99 -6.64
N GLU A 321 30.56 20.81 -6.52
CA GLU A 321 31.39 20.27 -7.60
C GLU A 321 31.05 18.79 -7.82
N ALA A 322 30.89 18.03 -6.74
CA ALA A 322 30.47 16.63 -6.80
C ALA A 322 29.06 16.46 -7.41
N VAL A 323 28.11 17.35 -7.06
CA VAL A 323 26.78 17.35 -7.67
C VAL A 323 26.83 17.67 -9.17
N GLU A 324 27.59 18.69 -9.57
CA GLU A 324 27.78 19.04 -10.98
C GLU A 324 28.38 17.87 -11.76
N TRP A 325 29.38 17.19 -11.19
CA TRP A 325 29.98 15.99 -11.79
C TRP A 325 28.96 14.87 -12.02
N CYS A 326 28.08 14.59 -11.04
CA CYS A 326 27.02 13.58 -11.20
C CYS A 326 26.09 13.88 -12.38
N PHE A 327 25.70 15.15 -12.57
CA PHE A 327 24.84 15.56 -13.68
C PHE A 327 25.55 15.50 -15.04
N GLU A 328 26.86 15.75 -15.09
CA GLU A 328 27.64 15.63 -16.33
C GLU A 328 27.87 14.17 -16.75
N TYR A 329 27.86 13.24 -15.79
CA TYR A 329 28.03 11.81 -16.06
C TYR A 329 26.78 11.15 -16.67
N LEU A 330 25.58 11.61 -16.31
CA LEU A 330 24.28 11.04 -16.72
C LEU A 330 23.86 11.46 -18.15
#